data_AF-A0A1L8CTZ2-F1
#
_entry.id   AF-A0A1L8CTZ2-F1
#
_cell.length_a   1.000
_cell.length_b   1.000
_cell.length_c   1.000
_cell.angle_alpha   90.00
_cell.angle_beta   90.00
_cell.angle_gamma   90.00
#
_symmetry.space_group_name_H-M   'P 1'
#
loop_
_entity.id
_entity.type
_entity.pdbx_description
1 polymer ?
#
loop_
_entity_poly.entity_id
_entity_poly.type
_entity_poly.pdbx_seq_one_letter_code
_entity_poly.pdbx_strand_id
1 'polypeptide(L)'
;MYVIKKEWLVTLGVILAVTLAVFFIFNRPEQKYTTTLKPVNVTDNTLNTAKSLGEFRLMREKNRSYLIESLKEIGTNRKEAEVRILKILDFKEKENFLEETLKARYDTDVVAYLQDNQAVVILKKPEDDKIRLEVREFVAQNLSYPVNKVLVIFK
;
A
#
# COMPACT_ATOMS: atom_id res chain seq x y z
N MET A 1 46.96 47.24 4.56
CA MET A 1 47.37 45.81 4.59
C MET A 1 46.43 45.10 5.57
N TYR A 2 45.38 44.43 5.06
CA TYR A 2 44.35 43.81 5.93
C TYR A 2 44.77 42.38 6.29
N VAL A 3 45.06 42.16 7.57
CA VAL A 3 45.38 40.83 8.11
C VAL A 3 44.08 40.10 8.39
N ILE A 4 43.66 39.24 7.47
CA ILE A 4 42.51 38.35 7.68
C ILE A 4 42.90 37.37 8.78
N LYS A 5 42.25 37.47 9.95
CA LYS A 5 42.43 36.52 11.06
C LYS A 5 41.97 35.14 10.60
N LYS A 6 42.81 34.12 10.79
CA LYS A 6 42.55 32.72 10.36
C LYS A 6 41.21 32.16 10.85
N GLU A 7 40.72 32.64 11.99
CA GLU A 7 39.43 32.27 12.57
C GLU A 7 38.24 32.57 11.64
N TRP A 8 38.30 33.69 10.91
CA TRP A 8 37.24 34.08 9.96
C TRP A 8 37.12 33.10 8.79
N LEU A 9 38.25 32.58 8.31
CA LEU A 9 38.29 31.57 7.24
C LEU A 9 37.69 30.24 7.69
N VAL A 10 37.93 29.85 8.95
CA VAL A 10 37.36 28.62 9.52
C VAL A 10 35.85 28.74 9.66
N THR A 11 35.33 29.87 10.17
CA THR A 11 33.88 30.08 10.29
C THR A 11 33.19 30.12 8.94
N LEU A 12 33.79 30.75 7.92
CA LEU A 12 33.25 30.74 6.55
C LEU A 12 33.21 29.33 5.97
N GLY A 13 34.25 28.52 6.19
CA GLY A 13 34.29 27.13 5.73
C GLY A 13 33.19 26.26 6.36
N VAL A 14 32.94 26.41 7.66
CA VAL A 14 31.89 25.65 8.37
C VAL A 14 30.50 26.06 7.88
N ILE A 15 30.24 27.35 7.71
CA ILE A 15 28.95 27.85 7.20
C ILE A 15 28.70 27.34 5.78
N LEU A 16 29.73 27.32 4.93
CA LEU A 16 29.61 26.84 3.55
C LEU A 16 29.37 25.33 3.49
N ALA A 17 29.97 24.55 4.39
CA ALA A 17 29.75 23.11 4.48
C ALA A 17 28.34 22.76 4.97
N VAL A 18 27.83 23.49 5.97
CA VAL A 18 26.47 23.27 6.50
C VAL A 18 25.42 23.65 5.46
N THR A 19 25.60 24.76 4.74
CA THR A 19 24.67 25.18 3.69
C THR A 19 24.63 24.20 2.51
N LEU A 20 25.79 23.66 2.10
CA LEU A 20 25.86 22.59 1.10
C LEU A 20 25.18 21.29 1.58
N ALA A 21 25.39 20.88 2.82
CA ALA A 21 24.76 19.68 3.38
C ALA A 21 23.23 19.81 3.42
N VAL A 22 22.71 20.97 3.84
CA VAL A 22 21.27 21.27 3.86
C VAL A 22 20.71 21.28 2.43
N PHE A 23 21.40 21.91 1.48
CA PHE A 23 20.99 21.90 0.08
C PHE A 23 20.93 20.47 -0.48
N PHE A 24 21.91 19.61 -0.18
CA PHE A 24 21.88 18.21 -0.62
C PHE A 24 20.79 17.37 0.04
N ILE A 25 20.35 17.68 1.26
CA ILE A 25 19.25 16.96 1.92
C ILE A 25 17.90 17.36 1.32
N PHE A 26 17.68 18.64 1.04
CA PHE A 26 16.41 19.13 0.49
C PHE A 26 16.28 18.98 -1.04
N ASN A 27 17.39 18.98 -1.79
CA ASN A 27 17.41 18.84 -3.24
C ASN A 27 17.84 17.44 -3.73
N ARG A 28 17.68 16.38 -2.92
CA ARG A 28 17.73 15.04 -3.50
C ARG A 28 16.61 14.95 -4.54
N PRO A 29 16.91 14.77 -5.84
CA PRO A 29 15.90 14.23 -6.72
C PRO A 29 15.49 12.91 -6.09
N GLU A 30 14.22 12.76 -5.76
CA GLU A 30 13.66 11.47 -5.39
C GLU A 30 14.23 10.47 -6.37
N GLN A 31 15.05 9.55 -5.87
CA GLN A 31 15.45 8.39 -6.65
C GLN A 31 14.14 7.67 -6.93
N LYS A 32 13.54 8.01 -8.08
CA LYS A 32 12.50 7.22 -8.70
C LYS A 32 13.17 5.86 -8.86
N TYR A 33 12.85 4.96 -7.96
CA TYR A 33 13.13 3.55 -8.13
C TYR A 33 12.51 3.19 -9.49
N THR A 34 13.33 3.16 -10.54
CA THR A 34 13.00 2.46 -11.77
C THR A 34 13.10 0.98 -11.46
N THR A 35 12.17 0.52 -10.63
CA THR A 35 11.80 -0.88 -10.56
C THR A 35 11.01 -1.12 -11.84
N THR A 36 11.70 -1.58 -12.88
CA THR A 36 11.13 -2.23 -14.05
C THR A 36 10.53 -3.60 -13.69
N LEU A 37 9.83 -3.66 -12.56
CA LEU A 37 8.70 -4.57 -12.37
C LEU A 37 7.50 -3.64 -12.38
N LYS A 38 6.99 -3.41 -13.60
CA LYS A 38 5.64 -2.91 -13.81
C LYS A 38 4.78 -3.63 -12.78
N PRO A 39 4.14 -2.96 -11.80
CA PRO A 39 3.21 -3.66 -10.94
C PRO A 39 2.25 -4.33 -11.92
N VAL A 40 2.18 -5.66 -11.87
CA VAL A 40 1.12 -6.36 -12.56
C VAL A 40 -0.12 -5.75 -11.94
N ASN A 41 -0.79 -4.86 -12.67
CA ASN A 41 -2.16 -4.50 -12.39
C ASN A 41 -2.89 -5.85 -12.44
N VAL A 42 -3.04 -6.49 -11.28
CA VAL A 42 -3.97 -7.61 -11.08
C VAL A 42 -5.38 -7.02 -10.94
N THR A 43 -5.68 -6.16 -11.89
CA THR A 43 -6.90 -5.46 -12.24
C THR A 43 -6.76 -5.45 -13.75
N ASP A 44 -7.21 -6.49 -14.46
CA ASP A 44 -8.60 -6.48 -14.92
C ASP A 44 -9.18 -7.85 -15.33
N ASN A 45 -8.43 -8.97 -15.29
CA ASN A 45 -8.95 -10.25 -15.83
C ASN A 45 -9.29 -11.34 -14.79
N THR A 46 -8.66 -11.36 -13.62
CA THR A 46 -8.89 -12.40 -12.59
C THR A 46 -10.07 -12.09 -11.68
N LEU A 47 -10.38 -10.80 -11.48
CA LEU A 47 -11.53 -10.37 -10.67
C LEU A 47 -12.86 -10.48 -11.43
N ASN A 48 -12.88 -10.41 -12.76
CA ASN A 48 -14.10 -10.62 -13.55
C ASN A 48 -14.44 -12.10 -13.80
N THR A 49 -13.50 -13.03 -13.57
CA THR A 49 -13.68 -14.46 -13.88
C THR A 49 -14.29 -15.27 -12.72
N ALA A 50 -14.18 -14.81 -11.48
CA ALA A 50 -14.76 -15.50 -10.33
C ALA A 50 -16.30 -15.34 -10.31
N LYS A 51 -17.01 -16.46 -10.44
CA LYS A 51 -18.48 -16.48 -10.49
C LYS A 51 -19.11 -16.28 -9.12
N SER A 52 -18.44 -16.73 -8.06
CA SER A 52 -18.93 -16.66 -6.67
C SER A 52 -17.95 -15.98 -5.70
N LEU A 53 -18.46 -15.38 -4.62
CA LEU A 53 -17.63 -14.80 -3.53
C LEU A 53 -16.68 -15.84 -2.90
N GLY A 54 -17.08 -17.12 -2.86
CA GLY A 54 -16.23 -18.21 -2.40
C GLY A 54 -15.00 -18.42 -3.27
N GLU A 55 -15.13 -18.34 -4.59
CA GLU A 55 -14.00 -18.42 -5.53
C GLU A 55 -13.03 -17.24 -5.34
N PHE A 56 -13.54 -16.03 -5.10
CA PHE A 56 -12.69 -14.87 -4.80
C PHE A 56 -11.84 -15.09 -3.54
N ARG A 57 -12.45 -15.60 -2.46
CA ARG A 57 -11.72 -15.93 -1.22
C ARG A 57 -10.63 -16.96 -1.47
N LEU A 58 -10.96 -18.00 -2.23
CA LEU A 58 -10.01 -19.07 -2.57
C LEU A 58 -8.84 -18.52 -3.41
N MET A 59 -9.12 -17.73 -4.44
CA MET A 59 -8.09 -17.13 -5.30
C MET A 59 -7.20 -16.18 -4.51
N ARG A 60 -7.79 -15.35 -3.63
CA ARG A 60 -7.06 -14.44 -2.74
C ARG A 60 -6.09 -15.20 -1.84
N GLU A 61 -6.53 -16.28 -1.19
CA GLU A 61 -5.67 -17.07 -0.31
C GLU A 61 -4.57 -17.77 -1.09
N LYS A 62 -4.87 -18.32 -2.28
CA LYS A 62 -3.85 -18.90 -3.17
C LYS A 62 -2.79 -17.88 -3.58
N ASN A 63 -3.20 -16.69 -4.00
CA ASN A 63 -2.28 -15.61 -4.36
C ASN A 63 -1.40 -15.21 -3.18
N ARG A 64 -1.97 -15.12 -1.98
CA ARG A 64 -1.22 -14.83 -0.75
C ARG A 64 -0.16 -15.89 -0.46
N SER A 65 -0.54 -17.16 -0.51
CA SER A 65 0.40 -18.27 -0.28
C SER A 65 1.55 -18.24 -1.28
N TYR A 66 1.27 -18.03 -2.56
CA TYR A 66 2.28 -17.92 -3.61
C TYR A 66 3.23 -16.73 -3.38
N LEU A 67 2.70 -15.56 -2.98
CA LEU A 67 3.53 -14.39 -2.67
C LEU A 67 4.46 -14.65 -1.47
N ILE A 68 3.96 -15.31 -0.42
CA ILE A 68 4.78 -15.65 0.75
C ILE A 68 5.85 -16.68 0.38
N GLU A 69 5.51 -17.70 -0.40
CA GLU A 69 6.44 -18.75 -0.84
C GLU A 69 7.53 -18.17 -1.73
N SER A 70 7.17 -17.39 -2.75
CA SER A 70 8.14 -16.72 -3.62
C SER A 70 9.09 -15.78 -2.84
N LEU A 71 8.60 -15.05 -1.84
CA LEU A 71 9.45 -14.22 -0.98
C LEU A 71 10.43 -15.02 -0.10
N LYS A 72 10.11 -16.29 0.19
CA LYS A 72 11.01 -17.20 0.92
C LYS A 72 12.05 -17.87 0.01
N GLU A 73 11.66 -18.19 -1.22
CA GLU A 73 12.53 -18.86 -2.19
C GLU A 73 13.53 -17.92 -2.85
N ILE A 74 13.12 -16.68 -3.14
CA ILE A 74 14.02 -15.68 -3.69
C ILE A 74 15.06 -15.41 -2.60
N GLY A 75 16.35 -15.62 -2.90
CA GLY A 75 17.51 -15.24 -2.07
C GLY A 75 17.65 -13.71 -1.89
N THR A 76 16.52 -12.99 -1.90
CA THR A 76 16.35 -11.59 -1.55
C THR A 76 16.90 -11.32 -0.17
N ASN A 77 17.27 -10.06 0.05
CA ASN A 77 17.68 -9.58 1.37
C ASN A 77 16.64 -10.00 2.40
N ARG A 78 17.01 -10.93 3.30
CA ARG A 78 16.11 -11.59 4.25
C ARG A 78 15.24 -10.60 5.03
N LYS A 79 15.79 -9.44 5.38
CA LYS A 79 15.07 -8.37 6.06
C LYS A 79 13.95 -7.75 5.21
N GLU A 80 14.18 -7.56 3.92
CA GLU A 80 13.17 -7.01 3.01
C GLU A 80 12.05 -8.01 2.76
N ALA A 81 12.39 -9.30 2.62
CA ALA A 81 11.40 -10.38 2.49
C ALA A 81 10.54 -10.49 3.75
N GLU A 82 11.15 -10.44 4.94
CA GLU A 82 10.43 -10.45 6.23
C GLU A 82 9.45 -9.27 6.35
N VAL A 83 9.89 -8.05 6.00
CA VAL A 83 9.01 -6.86 6.01
C VAL A 83 7.82 -7.02 5.06
N ARG A 84 8.04 -7.56 3.85
CA ARG A 84 6.95 -7.79 2.89
C ARG A 84 5.98 -8.87 3.38
N ILE A 85 6.48 -9.93 3.99
CA ILE A 85 5.63 -10.99 4.58
C ILE A 85 4.77 -10.41 5.70
N LEU A 86 5.37 -9.63 6.62
CA LEU A 86 4.63 -8.98 7.70
C LEU A 86 3.53 -8.05 7.14
N LYS A 87 3.82 -7.31 6.08
CA LYS A 87 2.82 -6.46 5.40
C LYS A 87 1.67 -7.27 4.80
N ILE A 88 1.96 -8.42 4.18
CA ILE A 88 0.94 -9.32 3.63
C ILE A 88 0.04 -9.88 4.75
N LEU A 89 0.62 -10.19 5.91
CA LEU A 89 -0.13 -10.66 7.09
C LEU A 89 -1.00 -9.54 7.69
N ASP A 90 -0.46 -8.32 7.80
CA ASP A 90 -1.21 -7.13 8.23
C ASP A 90 -2.41 -6.87 7.30
N PHE A 91 -2.23 -6.99 5.99
CA PHE A 91 -3.35 -6.91 5.05
C PHE A 91 -4.40 -8.00 5.28
N LYS A 92 -3.99 -9.23 5.57
CA LYS A 92 -4.92 -10.33 5.88
C LYS A 92 -5.78 -10.01 7.11
N GLU A 93 -5.18 -9.48 8.16
CA GLU A 93 -5.91 -9.11 9.38
C GLU A 93 -6.89 -7.96 9.11
N LYS A 94 -6.45 -6.93 8.38
CA LYS A 94 -7.30 -5.79 8.00
C LYS A 94 -8.45 -6.20 7.08
N GLU A 95 -8.23 -7.11 6.14
CA GLU A 95 -9.28 -7.68 5.29
C GLU A 95 -10.33 -8.41 6.13
N ASN A 96 -9.91 -9.24 7.08
CA ASN A 96 -10.84 -9.96 7.97
C ASN A 96 -11.67 -8.99 8.82
N PHE A 97 -11.02 -7.98 9.40
CA PHE A 97 -11.70 -6.92 10.16
C PHE A 97 -12.75 -6.18 9.31
N LEU A 98 -12.40 -5.82 8.06
CA LEU A 98 -13.34 -5.20 7.14
C LEU A 98 -14.51 -6.15 6.82
N GLU A 99 -14.22 -7.41 6.50
CA GLU A 99 -15.27 -8.38 6.18
C GLU A 99 -16.25 -8.57 7.34
N GLU A 100 -15.77 -8.76 8.57
CA GLU A 100 -16.61 -8.95 9.74
C GLU A 100 -17.47 -7.71 10.03
N THR A 101 -16.85 -6.52 9.99
CA THR A 101 -17.55 -5.27 10.28
C THR A 101 -18.62 -4.96 9.22
N LEU A 102 -18.30 -5.15 7.95
CA LEU A 102 -19.22 -4.86 6.85
C LEU A 102 -20.33 -5.93 6.74
N LYS A 103 -20.03 -7.20 7.03
CA LYS A 103 -21.03 -8.26 7.15
C LYS A 103 -22.04 -7.92 8.25
N ALA A 104 -21.56 -7.55 9.45
CA ALA A 104 -22.42 -7.18 10.57
C ALA A 104 -23.26 -5.93 10.29
N ARG A 105 -22.68 -4.93 9.61
CA ARG A 105 -23.37 -3.66 9.31
C ARG A 105 -24.47 -3.80 8.26
N TYR A 106 -24.21 -4.56 7.20
CA TYR A 106 -25.10 -4.58 6.02
C TYR A 106 -25.87 -5.88 5.84
N ASP A 107 -25.68 -6.85 6.75
CA ASP A 107 -26.28 -8.19 6.75
C ASP A 107 -26.14 -8.89 5.40
N THR A 108 -24.93 -8.88 4.88
CA THR A 108 -24.60 -9.43 3.56
C THR A 108 -23.24 -10.10 3.58
N ASP A 109 -23.03 -11.06 2.68
CA ASP A 109 -21.69 -11.60 2.47
C ASP A 109 -20.79 -10.54 1.83
N VAL A 110 -19.57 -10.42 2.35
CA VAL A 110 -18.56 -9.43 1.93
C VAL A 110 -17.20 -10.10 1.77
N VAL A 111 -16.48 -9.72 0.71
CA VAL A 111 -15.08 -10.09 0.50
C VAL A 111 -14.27 -8.81 0.33
N ALA A 112 -13.25 -8.62 1.16
CA ALA A 112 -12.34 -7.49 1.08
C ALA A 112 -10.96 -7.95 0.58
N TYR A 113 -10.33 -7.21 -0.32
CA TYR A 113 -8.98 -7.51 -0.80
C TYR A 113 -8.15 -6.24 -0.78
N LEU A 114 -7.07 -6.25 -0.01
CA LEU A 114 -6.21 -5.10 0.18
C LEU A 114 -4.87 -5.30 -0.53
N GLN A 115 -4.45 -4.27 -1.26
CA GLN A 115 -3.16 -4.18 -1.92
C GLN A 115 -2.56 -2.80 -1.66
N ASP A 116 -1.25 -2.66 -1.89
CA ASP A 116 -0.51 -1.42 -1.65
C ASP A 116 -1.16 -0.16 -2.22
N ASN A 117 -1.75 -0.27 -3.42
CA ASN A 117 -2.25 0.89 -4.16
C ASN A 117 -3.78 0.94 -4.28
N GLN A 118 -4.48 -0.10 -3.81
CA GLN A 118 -5.92 -0.24 -4.00
C GLN A 118 -6.53 -1.16 -2.95
N ALA A 119 -7.73 -0.80 -2.50
CA ALA A 119 -8.60 -1.68 -1.73
C ALA A 119 -9.80 -2.05 -2.60
N VAL A 120 -10.17 -3.34 -2.62
CA VAL A 120 -11.34 -3.86 -3.33
C VAL A 120 -12.29 -4.46 -2.31
N VAL A 121 -13.54 -4.04 -2.31
CA VAL A 121 -14.59 -4.59 -1.46
C VAL A 121 -15.73 -5.06 -2.34
N ILE A 122 -16.12 -6.33 -2.19
CA ILE A 122 -17.20 -6.95 -2.95
C ILE A 122 -18.33 -7.29 -1.97
N LEU A 123 -19.53 -6.76 -2.22
CA LEU A 123 -20.72 -7.01 -1.41
C LEU A 123 -21.79 -7.75 -2.21
N LYS A 124 -22.44 -8.73 -1.58
CA LYS A 124 -23.58 -9.47 -2.15
C LYS A 124 -24.91 -8.72 -1.98
N LYS A 125 -25.01 -7.53 -2.54
CA LYS A 125 -26.15 -6.61 -2.36
C LYS A 125 -26.46 -5.90 -3.68
N PRO A 126 -27.72 -5.47 -3.93
CA PRO A 126 -28.03 -4.60 -5.05
C PRO A 126 -27.17 -3.34 -5.03
N GLU A 127 -26.92 -2.78 -6.21
CA GLU A 127 -26.15 -1.55 -6.35
C GLU A 127 -26.84 -0.40 -5.62
N ASP A 128 -26.08 0.25 -4.75
CA ASP A 128 -26.53 1.40 -3.95
C ASP A 128 -25.36 2.38 -3.77
N ASP A 129 -25.50 3.58 -4.33
CA ASP A 129 -24.47 4.62 -4.28
C ASP A 129 -24.20 5.15 -2.88
N LYS A 130 -25.21 5.13 -2.00
CA LYS A 130 -25.03 5.52 -0.60
C LYS A 130 -24.17 4.51 0.13
N ILE A 131 -24.48 3.22 -0.01
CA ILE A 131 -23.67 2.14 0.57
C ILE A 131 -22.25 2.17 0.01
N ARG A 132 -22.10 2.40 -1.31
CA ARG A 132 -20.79 2.54 -1.96
C ARG A 132 -19.96 3.65 -1.30
N LEU A 133 -20.54 4.83 -1.10
CA LEU A 133 -19.86 5.96 -0.47
C LEU A 133 -19.49 5.64 0.99
N GLU A 134 -20.43 5.12 1.77
CA GLU A 134 -20.21 4.75 3.17
C GLU A 134 -19.09 3.71 3.33
N VAL A 135 -19.04 2.70 2.46
CA VAL A 135 -17.97 1.69 2.46
C VAL A 135 -16.62 2.33 2.12
N ARG A 136 -16.57 3.23 1.12
CA ARG A 136 -15.33 3.92 0.75
C ARG A 136 -14.80 4.79 1.89
N GLU A 137 -15.68 5.55 2.52
CA GLU A 137 -15.33 6.40 3.67
C GLU A 137 -14.88 5.56 4.86
N PHE A 138 -15.60 4.47 5.16
CA PHE A 138 -15.25 3.56 6.23
C PHE A 138 -13.85 2.95 6.04
N VAL A 139 -13.55 2.45 4.83
CA VAL A 139 -12.22 1.89 4.52
C VAL A 139 -11.14 2.97 4.60
N ALA A 140 -11.41 4.18 4.09
CA ALA A 140 -10.46 5.28 4.12
C ALA A 140 -10.11 5.72 5.55
N GLN A 141 -11.13 5.85 6.42
CA GLN A 141 -10.96 6.27 7.81
C GLN A 141 -10.22 5.22 8.65
N ASN A 142 -10.55 3.93 8.48
CA ASN A 142 -10.02 2.88 9.35
C ASN A 142 -8.65 2.35 8.89
N LEU A 143 -8.36 2.38 7.58
CA LEU A 143 -7.15 1.75 7.03
C LEU A 143 -6.19 2.74 6.37
N SER A 144 -6.44 4.05 6.47
CA SER A 144 -5.63 5.10 5.84
C SER A 144 -5.49 4.94 4.31
N TYR A 145 -6.48 4.35 3.65
CA TYR A 145 -6.54 4.30 2.20
C TYR A 145 -7.13 5.60 1.64
N PRO A 146 -6.59 6.15 0.55
CA PRO A 146 -7.27 7.23 -0.17
C PRO A 146 -8.65 6.75 -0.67
N VAL A 147 -9.69 7.56 -0.47
CA VAL A 147 -11.08 7.23 -0.87
C VAL A 147 -11.17 6.83 -2.35
N ASN A 148 -10.41 7.51 -3.22
CA ASN A 148 -10.35 7.24 -4.67
C ASN A 148 -9.63 5.93 -5.04
N LYS A 149 -9.00 5.25 -4.08
CA LYS A 149 -8.36 3.94 -4.24
C LYS A 149 -9.20 2.80 -3.67
N VAL A 150 -10.42 3.08 -3.21
CA VAL A 150 -11.36 2.05 -2.72
C VAL A 150 -12.39 1.75 -3.81
N LEU A 151 -12.28 0.56 -4.40
CA LEU A 151 -13.24 0.02 -5.36
C LEU A 151 -14.28 -0.81 -4.62
N VAL A 152 -15.56 -0.48 -4.83
CA VAL A 152 -16.69 -1.22 -4.25
C VAL A 152 -17.49 -1.85 -5.39
N ILE A 153 -17.64 -3.17 -5.35
CA ILE A 153 -18.33 -3.98 -6.35
C ILE A 153 -19.56 -4.62 -5.71
N PHE A 154 -20.70 -4.51 -6.38
CA PHE A 154 -21.96 -5.15 -6.00
C PHE A 154 -22.17 -6.39 -6.86
N LYS A 155 -22.56 -7.51 -6.25
CA LYS A 155 -22.82 -8.79 -6.93
C LYS A 155 -24.11 -9.45 -6.48
#